data_AF-A0A8J5Y0A3-F1
#
_entry.id   AF-A0A8J5Y0A3-F1
#
_cell.length_a   1.000
_cell.length_b   1.000
_cell.length_c   1.000
_cell.angle_alpha   90.00
_cell.angle_beta   90.00
_cell.angle_gamma   90.00
#
_symmetry.space_group_name_H-M   'P 1'
#
loop_
_entity.id
_entity.type
_entity.pdbx_description
1 polymer ?
#
loop_
_entity_poly.entity_id
_entity_poly.type
_entity_poly.pdbx_seq_one_letter_code
_entity_poly.pdbx_strand_id
1 'polypeptide(L)'
;MNSICLYELKGVPHEDCLTLFIKWAFNDGDERHYPNLIRIGEEIVKKCKGVPLAVRTLGSLLFQKTDESDWIFIRESEIWRLEQDENDILPVLKLSYNHLPSHLQRCLAFLSLYQKDEIYLNDKIIRLWMANGLLEHPKQNQEWEDYLRALELSYSPLNGLPNSICTLKQLRDLDLHRCRGIRELLRSFYKFHSLQSLNLVGSGLEQLPNSVLRLIELRHLVITVDANHLKEIRAGYWTSLQYLKLHYCLELECLPEGMQYLKSLRTLVVSNCIRLVS
;
A
#
# COMPACT_ATOMS: atom_id res chain seq x y z
N MET A 1 43.69 -4.30 -0.83
CA MET A 1 42.53 -5.02 -1.41
C MET A 1 42.08 -6.03 -0.37
N ASN A 2 41.06 -5.70 0.42
CA ASN A 2 40.52 -6.64 1.40
C ASN A 2 39.70 -7.68 0.64
N SER A 3 40.22 -8.91 0.56
CA SER A 3 39.50 -10.05 0.00
C SER A 3 38.35 -10.37 0.95
N ILE A 4 37.11 -10.12 0.54
CA ILE A 4 35.92 -10.51 1.29
C ILE A 4 35.83 -12.04 1.18
N CYS A 5 36.06 -12.75 2.28
CA CYS A 5 35.88 -14.19 2.32
C CYS A 5 34.39 -14.51 2.22
N LEU A 6 33.95 -15.01 1.06
CA LEU A 6 32.58 -15.45 0.84
C LEU A 6 32.36 -16.76 1.61
N TYR A 7 31.45 -16.73 2.58
CA TYR A 7 30.95 -17.94 3.24
C TYR A 7 29.65 -18.36 2.55
N GLU A 8 29.72 -19.43 1.76
CA GLU A 8 28.56 -19.97 1.07
C GLU A 8 27.68 -20.74 2.07
N LEU A 9 26.47 -20.23 2.31
CA LEU A 9 25.50 -20.87 3.17
C LEU A 9 24.92 -22.09 2.46
N LYS A 10 25.10 -23.27 3.08
CA LYS A 10 24.48 -24.51 2.62
C LYS A 10 23.02 -24.61 3.07
N GLY A 11 22.22 -25.36 2.33
CA GLY A 11 20.85 -25.70 2.72
C GLY A 11 20.81 -26.39 4.09
N VAL A 12 19.70 -26.19 4.80
CA VAL A 12 19.47 -26.81 6.11
C VAL A 12 19.30 -28.32 5.95
N PRO A 13 19.84 -29.15 6.87
CA PRO A 13 19.68 -30.61 6.82
C PRO A 13 18.21 -31.04 6.72
N HIS A 14 17.98 -32.18 6.06
CA HIS A 14 16.61 -32.66 5.80
C HIS A 14 15.77 -32.83 7.09
N GLU A 15 16.36 -33.40 8.14
CA GLU A 15 15.71 -33.60 9.44
C GLU A 15 15.29 -32.29 10.11
N ASP A 16 16.14 -31.26 10.02
CA ASP A 16 15.84 -29.92 10.55
C ASP A 16 14.73 -29.25 9.73
N CYS A 17 14.76 -29.43 8.40
CA CYS A 17 13.67 -28.98 7.53
C CYS A 17 12.34 -29.70 7.83
N LEU A 18 12.36 -31.00 8.08
CA LEU A 18 11.17 -31.76 8.43
C LEU A 18 10.60 -31.30 9.77
N THR A 19 11.47 -31.09 10.76
CA THR A 19 11.09 -30.54 12.07
C THR A 19 10.46 -29.15 11.92
N LEU A 20 11.07 -28.28 11.11
CA LEU A 20 10.52 -26.95 10.82
C LEU A 20 9.17 -27.06 10.11
N PHE A 21 9.04 -27.94 9.11
CA PHE A 21 7.80 -28.13 8.37
C PHE A 21 6.64 -28.55 9.27
N ILE A 22 6.86 -29.58 10.11
CA ILE A 22 5.85 -30.09 11.05
C ILE A 22 5.36 -28.98 11.97
N LYS A 23 6.28 -28.18 12.51
CA LYS A 23 5.97 -27.03 13.37
C LYS A 23 5.03 -26.01 12.71
N TRP A 24 5.10 -25.84 11.39
CA TRP A 24 4.26 -24.88 10.66
C TRP A 24 3.01 -25.50 10.04
N ALA A 25 2.96 -26.83 9.87
CA ALA A 25 1.82 -27.54 9.28
C ALA A 25 0.80 -28.05 10.32
N PHE A 26 1.24 -28.34 11.54
CA PHE A 26 0.42 -28.90 12.61
C PHE A 26 0.41 -27.98 13.84
N ASN A 27 -0.63 -28.07 14.67
CA ASN A 27 -0.51 -27.56 16.05
C ASN A 27 0.37 -28.53 16.85
N ASP A 28 0.96 -28.05 17.94
CA ASP A 28 1.88 -28.84 18.78
C ASP A 28 1.25 -30.19 19.21
N GLY A 29 1.77 -31.29 18.67
CA GLY A 29 1.39 -32.66 19.02
C GLY A 29 0.32 -33.29 18.13
N ASP A 30 -0.32 -32.53 17.23
CA ASP A 30 -1.35 -33.04 16.33
C ASP A 30 -0.77 -34.01 15.30
N GLU A 31 0.50 -33.85 14.93
CA GLU A 31 1.17 -34.62 13.87
C GLU A 31 1.11 -36.13 14.10
N ARG A 32 1.10 -36.56 15.36
CA ARG A 32 1.06 -37.98 15.77
C ARG A 32 -0.20 -38.70 15.31
N HIS A 33 -1.29 -37.97 15.09
CA HIS A 33 -2.57 -38.52 14.64
C HIS A 33 -2.62 -38.70 13.11
N TYR A 34 -1.66 -38.13 12.38
CA TYR A 34 -1.66 -38.07 10.91
C TYR A 34 -0.36 -38.62 10.29
N PRO A 35 0.02 -39.88 10.55
CA PRO A 35 1.27 -40.45 10.04
C PRO A 35 1.34 -40.47 8.50
N ASN A 36 0.19 -40.59 7.82
CA ASN A 36 0.13 -40.52 6.35
C ASN A 36 0.49 -39.12 5.83
N LEU A 37 0.03 -38.06 6.51
CA LEU A 37 0.33 -36.68 6.13
C LEU A 37 1.81 -36.35 6.38
N ILE A 38 2.40 -36.87 7.47
CA ILE A 38 3.86 -36.77 7.70
C ILE A 38 4.63 -37.36 6.52
N ARG A 39 4.28 -38.57 6.08
CA ARG A 39 4.94 -39.23 4.94
C ARG A 39 4.87 -38.41 3.66
N ILE A 40 3.71 -37.79 3.36
CA ILE A 40 3.59 -36.89 2.20
C ILE A 40 4.39 -35.60 2.43
N GLY A 41 4.38 -35.07 3.65
CA GLY A 41 5.17 -33.92 4.07
C GLY A 41 6.66 -34.10 3.84
N GLU A 42 7.23 -35.27 4.14
CA GLU A 42 8.64 -35.59 3.85
C GLU A 42 8.97 -35.44 2.36
N GLU A 43 8.07 -35.89 1.48
CA GLU A 43 8.24 -35.76 0.02
C GLU A 43 8.15 -34.30 -0.42
N ILE A 44 7.28 -33.50 0.19
CA ILE A 44 7.19 -32.05 -0.05
C ILE A 44 8.47 -31.34 0.42
N VAL A 45 8.97 -31.67 1.62
CA VAL A 45 10.19 -31.08 2.19
C VAL A 45 11.42 -31.38 1.33
N LYS A 46 11.52 -32.57 0.74
CA LYS A 46 12.60 -32.90 -0.22
C LYS A 46 12.64 -31.93 -1.40
N LYS A 47 11.48 -31.45 -1.86
CA LYS A 47 11.39 -30.48 -2.96
C LYS A 47 11.85 -29.07 -2.57
N CYS A 48 11.95 -28.76 -1.28
CA CYS A 48 12.43 -27.47 -0.79
C CYS A 48 13.96 -27.32 -0.80
N LYS A 49 14.72 -28.40 -1.08
CA LYS A 49 16.20 -28.39 -1.20
C LYS A 49 16.93 -27.71 -0.04
N GLY A 50 16.37 -27.77 1.18
CA GLY A 50 16.99 -27.18 2.37
C GLY A 50 16.77 -25.66 2.54
N VAL A 51 15.92 -25.02 1.72
CA VAL A 51 15.60 -23.58 1.83
C VAL A 51 14.57 -23.37 2.95
N PRO A 52 14.92 -22.77 4.11
CA PRO A 52 14.02 -22.73 5.27
C PRO A 52 12.73 -21.94 5.04
N LEU A 53 12.81 -20.88 4.24
CA LEU A 53 11.65 -20.07 3.90
C LEU A 53 10.65 -20.87 3.02
N ALA A 54 11.14 -21.66 2.06
CA ALA A 54 10.29 -22.53 1.25
C ALA A 54 9.54 -23.55 2.12
N VAL A 55 10.29 -24.18 3.04
CA VAL A 55 9.75 -25.14 4.01
C VAL A 55 8.65 -24.50 4.87
N ARG A 56 8.94 -23.33 5.45
CA ARG A 56 7.96 -22.58 6.25
C ARG A 56 6.73 -22.21 5.44
N THR A 57 6.91 -21.74 4.20
CA THR A 57 5.81 -21.34 3.32
C THR A 57 4.87 -22.51 3.02
N LEU A 58 5.40 -23.69 2.69
CA LEU A 58 4.57 -24.88 2.42
C LEU A 58 3.94 -25.45 3.68
N GLY A 59 4.65 -25.45 4.80
CA GLY A 59 4.09 -25.83 6.10
C GLY A 59 2.90 -24.94 6.46
N SER A 60 3.08 -23.62 6.37
CA SER A 60 2.01 -22.64 6.63
C SER A 60 0.82 -22.77 5.65
N LEU A 61 1.09 -23.13 4.39
CA LEU A 61 0.03 -23.37 3.40
C LEU A 61 -0.81 -24.60 3.73
N LEU A 62 -0.20 -25.61 4.35
CA LEU A 62 -0.84 -26.87 4.77
C LEU A 62 -1.34 -26.83 6.22
N PHE A 63 -1.21 -25.69 6.91
CA PHE A 63 -1.61 -25.53 8.29
C PHE A 63 -3.08 -25.92 8.50
N GLN A 64 -3.33 -26.84 9.44
CA GLN A 64 -4.66 -27.38 9.79
C GLN A 64 -5.40 -28.12 8.65
N LYS A 65 -4.76 -28.42 7.53
CA LYS A 65 -5.33 -29.27 6.47
C LYS A 65 -5.15 -30.73 6.83
N THR A 66 -6.24 -31.42 7.16
CA THR A 66 -6.23 -32.84 7.54
C THR A 66 -6.58 -33.79 6.41
N ASP A 67 -7.04 -33.28 5.27
CA ASP A 67 -7.37 -34.07 4.09
C ASP A 67 -6.11 -34.43 3.30
N GLU A 68 -5.90 -35.70 3.01
CA GLU A 68 -4.75 -36.19 2.26
C GLU A 68 -4.68 -35.60 0.84
N SER A 69 -5.83 -35.33 0.21
CA SER A 69 -5.91 -34.78 -1.15
C SER A 69 -5.29 -33.38 -1.26
N ASP A 70 -5.41 -32.54 -0.22
CA ASP A 70 -4.77 -31.23 -0.17
C ASP A 70 -3.24 -31.36 -0.24
N TRP A 71 -2.69 -32.33 0.48
CA TRP A 71 -1.25 -32.57 0.55
C TRP A 71 -0.71 -33.18 -0.74
N ILE A 72 -1.45 -34.14 -1.31
CA ILE A 72 -1.12 -34.74 -2.60
C ILE A 72 -1.13 -33.68 -3.70
N PHE A 73 -2.12 -32.78 -3.72
CA PHE A 73 -2.20 -31.70 -4.69
C PHE A 73 -0.96 -30.80 -4.69
N ILE A 74 -0.50 -30.40 -3.49
CA ILE A 74 0.73 -29.62 -3.34
C ILE A 74 1.94 -30.41 -3.79
N ARG A 75 2.05 -31.69 -3.40
CA ARG A 75 3.15 -32.56 -3.80
C ARG A 75 3.23 -32.72 -5.32
N GLU A 76 2.11 -32.90 -6.00
CA GLU A 76 2.04 -33.25 -7.43
C GLU A 76 1.93 -32.02 -8.35
N SER A 77 1.91 -30.82 -7.78
CA SER A 77 1.76 -29.57 -8.53
C SER A 77 2.77 -29.41 -9.67
N GLU A 78 2.30 -28.90 -10.81
CA GLU A 78 3.12 -28.73 -12.01
C GLU A 78 4.26 -27.70 -11.84
N ILE A 79 4.17 -26.83 -10.82
CA ILE A 79 5.22 -25.85 -10.50
C ILE A 79 6.58 -26.50 -10.27
N TRP A 80 6.61 -27.78 -9.88
CA TRP A 80 7.82 -28.54 -9.60
C TRP A 80 8.55 -28.95 -10.89
N ARG A 81 7.90 -28.83 -12.05
CA ARG A 81 8.44 -29.17 -13.37
C ARG A 81 9.07 -27.97 -14.09
N LEU A 82 8.94 -26.76 -13.54
CA LEU A 82 9.58 -25.57 -14.08
C LEU A 82 11.11 -25.70 -13.92
N GLU A 83 11.89 -25.26 -14.91
CA GLU A 83 13.36 -25.20 -14.79
C GLU A 83 13.73 -24.29 -13.61
N GLN A 84 14.57 -24.80 -12.70
CA GLN A 84 14.88 -24.17 -11.41
C GLN A 84 16.38 -24.26 -11.13
N ASP A 85 16.96 -23.17 -10.65
CA ASP A 85 18.28 -23.18 -10.01
C ASP A 85 18.23 -23.96 -8.68
N GLU A 86 19.37 -24.40 -8.16
CA GLU A 86 19.45 -25.21 -6.93
C GLU A 86 18.85 -24.51 -5.69
N ASN A 87 18.76 -23.18 -5.71
CA ASN A 87 18.23 -22.35 -4.61
C ASN A 87 16.97 -21.56 -4.98
N ASP A 88 16.29 -21.90 -6.08
CA ASP A 88 15.13 -21.14 -6.53
C ASP A 88 13.91 -21.38 -5.62
N ILE A 89 13.45 -20.30 -4.99
CA ILE A 89 12.28 -20.28 -4.11
C ILE A 89 11.00 -19.84 -4.84
N LEU A 90 11.12 -19.25 -6.03
CA LEU A 90 10.00 -18.66 -6.76
C LEU A 90 8.84 -19.63 -7.03
N PRO A 91 9.06 -20.92 -7.36
CA PRO A 91 7.96 -21.88 -7.54
C PRO A 91 7.12 -22.04 -6.28
N VAL A 92 7.75 -22.11 -5.11
CA VAL A 92 7.08 -22.26 -3.82
C VAL A 92 6.30 -21.01 -3.45
N LEU A 93 6.89 -19.83 -3.65
CA LEU A 93 6.19 -18.56 -3.44
C LEU A 93 5.00 -18.41 -4.40
N LYS A 94 5.16 -18.82 -5.66
CA LYS A 94 4.09 -18.81 -6.66
C LYS A 94 2.97 -19.78 -6.29
N LEU A 95 3.29 -20.97 -5.76
CA LEU A 95 2.30 -21.89 -5.24
C LEU A 95 1.48 -21.25 -4.14
N SER A 96 2.17 -20.72 -3.13
CA SER A 96 1.55 -20.09 -1.97
C SER A 96 0.68 -18.93 -2.40
N TYR A 97 1.17 -18.07 -3.31
CA TYR A 97 0.39 -16.97 -3.88
C TYR A 97 -0.87 -17.47 -4.58
N ASN A 98 -0.77 -18.49 -5.44
CA ASN A 98 -1.92 -19.02 -6.19
C ASN A 98 -3.02 -19.61 -5.28
N HIS A 99 -2.67 -20.05 -4.06
CA HIS A 99 -3.61 -20.59 -3.08
C HIS A 99 -4.19 -19.54 -2.14
N LEU A 100 -3.69 -18.31 -2.14
CA LEU A 100 -4.29 -17.24 -1.35
C LEU A 100 -5.70 -16.92 -1.87
N PRO A 101 -6.65 -16.60 -0.98
CA PRO A 101 -7.92 -15.99 -1.37
C PRO A 101 -7.69 -14.75 -2.26
N SER A 102 -8.59 -14.53 -3.23
CA SER A 102 -8.43 -13.46 -4.24
C SER A 102 -8.29 -12.05 -3.66
N HIS A 103 -8.84 -11.78 -2.48
CA HIS A 103 -8.63 -10.51 -1.79
C HIS A 103 -7.20 -10.38 -1.22
N LEU A 104 -6.67 -11.44 -0.59
CA LEU A 104 -5.29 -11.46 -0.08
C LEU A 104 -4.25 -11.45 -1.21
N GLN A 105 -4.53 -12.11 -2.34
CA GLN A 105 -3.68 -12.00 -3.55
C GLN A 105 -3.54 -10.55 -4.00
N ARG A 106 -4.66 -9.81 -4.08
CA ARG A 106 -4.65 -8.40 -4.43
C ARG A 106 -3.91 -7.54 -3.41
N CYS A 107 -4.09 -7.81 -2.11
CA CYS A 107 -3.35 -7.14 -1.05
C CYS A 107 -1.83 -7.36 -1.18
N LEU A 108 -1.39 -8.61 -1.39
CA LEU A 108 0.02 -8.93 -1.56
C LEU A 108 0.60 -8.33 -2.84
N ALA A 109 -0.13 -8.41 -3.96
CA ALA A 109 0.28 -7.79 -5.22
C ALA A 109 0.44 -6.27 -5.09
N PHE A 110 -0.39 -5.62 -4.25
CA PHE A 110 -0.26 -4.19 -3.98
C PHE A 110 1.08 -3.82 -3.32
N LEU A 111 1.68 -4.73 -2.54
CA LEU A 111 3.00 -4.49 -1.93
C LEU A 111 4.13 -4.42 -2.96
N SER A 112 3.92 -4.89 -4.20
CA SER A 112 4.88 -4.75 -5.29
C SER A 112 5.10 -3.30 -5.76
N LEU A 113 4.27 -2.35 -5.29
CA LEU A 113 4.45 -0.92 -5.55
C LEU A 113 5.61 -0.32 -4.75
N TYR A 114 6.05 -0.98 -3.69
CA TYR A 114 7.19 -0.56 -2.88
C TYR A 114 8.50 -1.05 -3.49
N GLN A 115 9.55 -0.26 -3.36
CA GLN A 115 10.87 -0.66 -3.84
C GLN A 115 11.42 -1.82 -3.01
N LYS A 116 12.34 -2.57 -3.63
CA LYS A 116 13.06 -3.63 -2.92
C LYS A 116 13.72 -3.05 -1.68
N ASP A 117 13.56 -3.74 -0.55
CA ASP A 117 14.13 -3.40 0.76
C ASP A 117 13.58 -2.09 1.37
N GLU A 118 12.49 -1.54 0.82
CA GLU A 118 11.82 -0.36 1.37
C GLU A 118 11.05 -0.71 2.66
N ILE A 119 11.26 0.08 3.72
CA ILE A 119 10.53 -0.05 4.98
C ILE A 119 9.21 0.74 4.87
N TYR A 120 8.10 0.08 5.17
CA TYR A 120 6.77 0.69 5.20
C TYR A 120 6.13 0.58 6.59
N LEU A 121 5.15 1.44 6.85
CA LEU A 121 4.33 1.40 8.06
C LEU A 121 3.06 0.58 7.79
N ASN A 122 2.76 -0.38 8.67
CA ASN A 122 1.58 -1.25 8.54
C ASN A 122 0.28 -0.44 8.39
N ASP A 123 0.11 0.59 9.21
CA ASP A 123 -1.09 1.43 9.19
C ASP A 123 -1.31 2.12 7.83
N LYS A 124 -0.23 2.51 7.15
CA LYS A 124 -0.31 3.13 5.82
C LYS A 124 -0.77 2.14 4.76
N ILE A 125 -0.26 0.91 4.81
CA ILE A 125 -0.69 -0.16 3.89
C ILE A 125 -2.15 -0.51 4.13
N ILE A 126 -2.56 -0.64 5.39
CA ILE A 126 -3.95 -0.94 5.75
C ILE A 126 -4.86 0.17 5.20
N ARG A 127 -4.51 1.45 5.41
CA ARG A 127 -5.20 2.60 4.84
C ARG A 127 -5.28 2.55 3.31
N LEU A 128 -4.21 2.17 2.63
CA LEU A 128 -4.19 2.01 1.18
C LEU A 128 -5.09 0.87 0.71
N TRP A 129 -5.04 -0.30 1.35
CA TRP A 129 -5.91 -1.42 1.01
C TRP A 129 -7.38 -1.07 1.23
N MET A 130 -7.72 -0.35 2.31
CA MET A 130 -9.07 0.18 2.54
C MET A 130 -9.48 1.16 1.42
N ALA A 131 -8.64 2.13 1.08
CA ALA A 131 -8.95 3.12 0.04
C ALA A 131 -9.12 2.48 -1.35
N ASN A 132 -8.43 1.36 -1.60
CA ASN A 132 -8.58 0.57 -2.82
C ASN A 132 -9.77 -0.40 -2.79
N GLY A 133 -10.48 -0.53 -1.66
CA GLY A 133 -11.58 -1.49 -1.50
C GLY A 133 -11.11 -2.94 -1.46
N LEU A 134 -9.86 -3.19 -1.04
CA LEU A 134 -9.28 -4.52 -0.92
C LEU A 134 -9.64 -5.21 0.41
N LEU A 135 -9.95 -4.42 1.44
CA LEU A 135 -10.42 -4.92 2.73
C LEU A 135 -11.94 -4.78 2.82
N GLU A 136 -12.60 -5.85 3.27
CA GLU A 136 -14.02 -5.79 3.60
C GLU A 136 -14.25 -4.86 4.79
N HIS A 137 -15.34 -4.10 4.74
CA HIS A 137 -15.71 -3.17 5.80
C HIS A 137 -16.27 -3.99 6.98
N PRO A 138 -15.58 -4.07 8.14
CA PRO A 138 -16.20 -4.66 9.31
C PRO A 138 -17.36 -3.75 9.71
N LYS A 139 -18.55 -4.33 9.88
CA LYS A 139 -19.72 -3.59 10.37
C LYS A 139 -19.44 -3.18 11.81
N GLN A 140 -19.64 -1.90 12.14
CA GLN A 140 -19.58 -1.36 13.50
C GLN A 140 -18.21 -1.50 14.20
N ASN A 141 -17.14 -1.00 13.58
CA ASN A 141 -15.90 -0.76 14.29
C ASN A 141 -15.55 0.75 14.25
N GLN A 142 -15.57 1.39 15.41
CA GLN A 142 -15.33 2.83 15.55
C GLN A 142 -13.92 3.23 15.09
N GLU A 143 -12.93 2.38 15.32
CA GLU A 143 -11.57 2.62 14.83
C GLU A 143 -11.54 2.67 13.30
N TRP A 144 -12.29 1.78 12.63
CA TRP A 144 -12.43 1.79 11.18
C TRP A 144 -13.06 3.08 10.66
N GLU A 145 -14.04 3.64 11.36
CA GLU A 145 -14.63 4.92 10.95
C GLU A 145 -13.60 6.05 11.02
N ASP A 146 -12.76 6.08 12.05
CA ASP A 146 -11.71 7.09 12.18
C ASP A 146 -10.60 6.89 11.14
N TYR A 147 -10.23 5.64 10.83
CA TYR A 147 -9.34 5.31 9.70
C TYR A 147 -9.90 5.75 8.33
N LEU A 148 -11.22 5.75 8.15
CA LEU A 148 -11.86 6.19 6.91
C LEU A 148 -12.09 7.70 6.86
N ARG A 149 -12.06 8.40 8.01
CA ARG A 149 -12.14 9.86 8.10
C ARG A 149 -10.82 10.53 7.77
N ALA A 150 -9.69 9.92 8.11
CA ALA A 150 -8.36 10.45 7.79
C ALA A 150 -7.54 9.44 7.00
N LEU A 151 -7.10 9.81 5.80
CA LEU A 151 -6.26 8.97 4.96
C LEU A 151 -4.86 9.58 4.83
N GLU A 152 -3.95 9.08 5.66
CA GLU A 152 -2.56 9.51 5.71
C GLU A 152 -1.67 8.65 4.81
N LEU A 153 -1.35 9.17 3.63
CA LEU A 153 -0.56 8.47 2.61
C LEU A 153 0.79 9.13 2.39
N SER A 154 1.25 9.97 3.30
CA SER A 154 2.50 10.71 3.15
C SER A 154 3.68 9.80 2.77
N TYR A 155 4.52 10.23 1.84
CA TYR A 155 5.68 9.48 1.32
C TYR A 155 5.35 8.14 0.65
N SER A 156 4.09 7.83 0.35
CA SER A 156 3.74 6.55 -0.29
C SER A 156 4.18 6.53 -1.77
N PRO A 157 4.64 5.38 -2.31
CA PRO A 157 5.09 5.24 -3.69
C PRO A 157 3.91 5.14 -4.68
N LEU A 158 2.95 6.05 -4.58
CA LEU A 158 1.74 6.05 -5.40
C LEU A 158 1.98 6.82 -6.70
N ASN A 159 1.67 6.20 -7.84
CA ASN A 159 1.64 6.84 -9.16
C ASN A 159 0.32 7.55 -9.46
N GLY A 160 -0.67 7.37 -8.60
CA GLY A 160 -2.01 7.94 -8.73
C GLY A 160 -2.91 7.43 -7.62
N LEU A 161 -4.06 8.08 -7.46
CA LEU A 161 -5.08 7.60 -6.53
C LEU A 161 -6.07 6.68 -7.24
N PRO A 162 -6.51 5.58 -6.60
CA PRO A 162 -7.51 4.70 -7.19
C PRO A 162 -8.87 5.39 -7.24
N ASN A 163 -9.67 5.14 -8.27
CA ASN A 163 -11.01 5.73 -8.40
C ASN A 163 -11.95 5.40 -7.22
N SER A 164 -11.71 4.27 -6.54
CA SER A 164 -12.47 3.83 -5.38
C SER A 164 -12.29 4.74 -4.16
N ILE A 165 -11.24 5.57 -4.07
CA ILE A 165 -11.05 6.51 -2.95
C ILE A 165 -12.21 7.51 -2.84
N CYS A 166 -12.85 7.86 -3.96
CA CYS A 166 -14.03 8.71 -4.00
C CYS A 166 -15.29 8.04 -3.41
N THR A 167 -15.24 6.75 -3.05
CA THR A 167 -16.33 6.06 -2.35
C THR A 167 -16.32 6.30 -0.84
N LEU A 168 -15.21 6.82 -0.30
CA LEU A 168 -15.04 7.13 1.11
C LEU A 168 -15.82 8.40 1.49
N LYS A 169 -17.15 8.28 1.61
CA LYS A 169 -18.06 9.42 1.89
C LYS A 169 -17.78 10.14 3.21
N GLN A 170 -17.14 9.46 4.15
CA GLN A 170 -16.80 10.00 5.45
C GLN A 170 -15.41 10.66 5.49
N LEU A 171 -14.63 10.60 4.40
CA LEU A 171 -13.27 11.15 4.37
C LEU A 171 -13.29 12.67 4.60
N ARG A 172 -12.57 13.10 5.63
CA ARG A 172 -12.39 14.49 6.06
C ARG A 172 -10.98 14.98 5.83
N ASP A 173 -9.98 14.13 6.04
CA ASP A 173 -8.58 14.51 5.94
C ASP A 173 -7.87 13.59 4.94
N LEU A 174 -7.22 14.18 3.94
CA LEU A 174 -6.43 13.46 2.94
C LEU A 174 -5.02 14.05 2.89
N ASP A 175 -4.04 13.27 3.33
CA ASP A 175 -2.63 13.66 3.30
C ASP A 175 -1.85 12.88 2.22
N LEU A 176 -1.42 13.61 1.21
CA LEU A 176 -0.61 13.14 0.07
C LEU A 176 0.76 13.80 0.05
N HIS A 177 1.22 14.30 1.20
CA HIS A 177 2.53 14.91 1.36
C HIS A 177 3.63 14.00 0.80
N ARG A 178 4.48 14.54 -0.09
CA ARG A 178 5.62 13.82 -0.69
C ARG A 178 5.25 12.57 -1.50
N CYS A 179 4.00 12.43 -1.94
CA CYS A 179 3.60 11.42 -2.93
C CYS A 179 4.05 11.84 -4.35
N ARG A 180 5.34 11.66 -4.66
CA ARG A 180 5.97 12.19 -5.88
C ARG A 180 5.47 11.57 -7.18
N GLY A 181 4.90 10.36 -7.13
CA GLY A 181 4.37 9.69 -8.32
C GLY A 181 2.99 10.23 -8.75
N ILE A 182 2.26 10.93 -7.88
CA ILE A 182 0.94 11.48 -8.20
C ILE A 182 1.11 12.72 -9.06
N ARG A 183 1.04 12.54 -10.39
CA ARG A 183 1.15 13.62 -11.39
C ARG A 183 -0.17 14.34 -11.67
N GLU A 184 -1.28 13.65 -11.46
CA GLU A 184 -2.63 14.18 -11.63
C GLU A 184 -3.56 13.68 -10.51
N LEU A 185 -4.55 14.52 -10.16
CA LEU A 185 -5.64 14.14 -9.27
C LEU A 185 -6.87 13.75 -10.09
N LEU A 186 -7.73 12.89 -9.52
CA LEU A 186 -8.93 12.40 -10.20
C LEU A 186 -9.88 13.55 -10.59
N ARG A 187 -10.41 13.51 -11.81
CA ARG A 187 -11.45 14.47 -12.26
C ARG A 187 -12.70 14.43 -11.37
N SER A 188 -12.92 13.30 -10.70
CA SER A 188 -14.03 13.04 -9.78
C SER A 188 -13.79 13.52 -8.34
N PHE A 189 -12.72 14.28 -8.06
CA PHE A 189 -12.44 14.83 -6.72
C PHE A 189 -13.61 15.61 -6.10
N TYR A 190 -14.51 16.16 -6.93
CA TYR A 190 -15.72 16.85 -6.46
C TYR A 190 -16.68 15.94 -5.66
N LYS A 191 -16.50 14.61 -5.71
CA LYS A 191 -17.28 13.63 -4.93
C LYS A 191 -16.89 13.60 -3.45
N PHE A 192 -15.78 14.22 -3.08
CA PHE A 192 -15.36 14.38 -1.69
C PHE A 192 -16.17 15.46 -0.96
N HIS A 193 -17.45 15.18 -0.72
CA HIS A 193 -18.38 16.15 -0.14
C HIS A 193 -18.05 16.51 1.32
N SER A 194 -17.38 15.63 2.04
CA SER A 194 -17.07 15.80 3.47
C SER A 194 -15.62 16.23 3.73
N LEU A 195 -14.80 16.44 2.68
CA LEU A 195 -13.37 16.68 2.84
C LEU A 195 -13.11 18.08 3.38
N GLN A 196 -12.40 18.14 4.50
CA GLN A 196 -12.10 19.34 5.28
C GLN A 196 -10.62 19.73 5.20
N SER A 197 -9.72 18.75 5.09
CA SER A 197 -8.28 18.96 4.98
C SER A 197 -7.69 18.21 3.79
N LEU A 198 -6.87 18.90 3.02
CA LEU A 198 -6.13 18.33 1.89
C LEU A 198 -4.68 18.84 1.92
N ASN A 199 -3.74 17.91 2.04
CA ASN A 199 -2.31 18.20 1.98
C ASN A 199 -1.70 17.57 0.72
N LEU A 200 -1.22 18.42 -0.18
CA LEU A 200 -0.57 18.04 -1.45
C LEU A 200 0.89 18.51 -1.52
N VAL A 201 1.49 18.88 -0.39
CA VAL A 201 2.85 19.43 -0.37
C VAL A 201 3.85 18.43 -0.93
N GLY A 202 4.69 18.89 -1.88
CA GLY A 202 5.72 18.06 -2.48
C GLY A 202 5.16 16.80 -3.18
N SER A 203 3.87 16.79 -3.50
CA SER A 203 3.32 15.86 -4.48
C SER A 203 3.92 16.18 -5.86
N GLY A 204 4.00 15.18 -6.74
CA GLY A 204 4.46 15.39 -8.11
C GLY A 204 3.41 16.05 -9.01
N LEU A 205 2.41 16.70 -8.41
CA LEU A 205 1.21 17.14 -9.08
C LEU A 205 1.56 18.25 -10.06
N GLU A 206 1.33 17.99 -11.34
CA GLU A 206 1.57 18.97 -12.39
C GLU A 206 0.49 20.04 -12.31
N GLN A 207 -0.79 19.67 -12.16
CA GLN A 207 -1.90 20.63 -12.11
C GLN A 207 -2.92 20.35 -11.01
N LEU A 208 -3.46 21.40 -10.39
CA LEU A 208 -4.60 21.27 -9.48
C LEU A 208 -5.91 21.26 -10.29
N PRO A 209 -6.71 20.18 -10.27
CA PRO A 209 -7.92 20.13 -11.09
C PRO A 209 -9.02 21.03 -10.53
N ASN A 210 -9.86 21.57 -11.42
CA ASN A 210 -11.04 22.39 -11.06
C ASN A 210 -12.00 21.69 -10.10
N SER A 211 -11.98 20.36 -10.02
CA SER A 211 -12.77 19.59 -9.06
C SER A 211 -12.36 19.87 -7.60
N VAL A 212 -11.08 20.14 -7.32
CA VAL A 212 -10.59 20.53 -5.98
C VAL A 212 -11.05 21.94 -5.60
N LEU A 213 -11.14 22.85 -6.58
CA LEU A 213 -11.63 24.23 -6.37
C LEU A 213 -13.10 24.26 -5.91
N ARG A 214 -13.88 23.22 -6.25
CA ARG A 214 -15.31 23.07 -5.93
C ARG A 214 -15.59 22.39 -4.59
N LEU A 215 -14.56 22.07 -3.80
CA LEU A 215 -14.75 21.46 -2.49
C LEU A 215 -15.26 22.49 -1.49
N ILE A 216 -16.58 22.51 -1.29
CA ILE A 216 -17.27 23.52 -0.47
C ILE A 216 -17.06 23.34 1.04
N GLU A 217 -16.74 22.14 1.51
CA GLU A 217 -16.45 21.85 2.92
C GLU A 217 -14.96 21.99 3.28
N LEU A 218 -14.10 22.24 2.27
CA LEU A 218 -12.66 22.30 2.48
C LEU A 218 -12.30 23.53 3.32
N ARG A 219 -11.58 23.30 4.42
CA ARG A 219 -11.17 24.32 5.41
C ARG A 219 -9.66 24.52 5.41
N HIS A 220 -8.89 23.45 5.20
CA HIS A 220 -7.44 23.47 5.21
C HIS A 220 -6.90 22.93 3.90
N LEU A 221 -6.15 23.76 3.19
CA LEU A 221 -5.48 23.38 1.95
C LEU A 221 -4.00 23.75 2.02
N VAL A 222 -3.14 22.76 1.85
CA VAL A 222 -1.70 22.94 1.80
C VAL A 222 -1.20 22.37 0.48
N ILE A 223 -0.61 23.21 -0.36
CA ILE A 223 -0.25 22.84 -1.73
C ILE A 223 1.14 23.34 -2.10
N THR A 224 1.82 22.53 -2.89
CA THR A 224 2.90 22.99 -3.77
C THR A 224 2.29 23.14 -5.16
N VAL A 225 2.48 24.30 -5.79
CA VAL A 225 1.87 24.63 -7.08
C VAL A 225 2.97 25.11 -8.01
N ASP A 226 2.98 24.60 -9.24
CA ASP A 226 3.73 25.20 -10.33
C ASP A 226 2.89 26.37 -10.93
N ALA A 227 3.55 27.44 -11.37
CA ALA A 227 2.97 28.76 -11.67
C ALA A 227 1.77 28.76 -12.61
N ASN A 228 1.63 27.71 -13.42
CA ASN A 228 0.57 27.63 -14.42
C ASN A 228 -0.79 27.15 -13.91
N HIS A 229 -0.90 26.68 -12.66
CA HIS A 229 -2.03 25.83 -12.27
C HIS A 229 -3.01 26.44 -11.28
N LEU A 230 -2.71 27.62 -10.73
CA LEU A 230 -3.65 28.35 -9.88
C LEU A 230 -3.66 29.83 -10.26
N LYS A 231 -4.10 30.12 -11.49
CA LYS A 231 -4.16 31.50 -11.99
C LYS A 231 -5.45 32.23 -11.60
N GLU A 232 -6.56 31.51 -11.48
CA GLU A 232 -7.88 32.12 -11.27
C GLU A 232 -8.71 31.33 -10.24
N ILE A 233 -9.21 32.03 -9.23
CA ILE A 233 -10.21 31.57 -8.26
C ILE A 233 -11.51 32.32 -8.58
N ARG A 234 -12.58 31.58 -8.88
CA ARG A 234 -13.88 32.19 -9.21
C ARG A 234 -14.79 32.26 -7.99
N ALA A 235 -15.80 33.12 -8.08
CA ALA A 235 -16.87 33.17 -7.10
C ALA A 235 -17.50 31.77 -6.92
N GLY A 236 -17.69 31.36 -5.67
CA GLY A 236 -18.22 30.05 -5.31
C GLY A 236 -17.17 28.93 -5.17
N TYR A 237 -15.89 29.19 -5.44
CA TYR A 237 -14.81 28.26 -5.13
C TYR A 237 -14.33 28.45 -3.68
N TRP A 238 -13.99 27.34 -3.02
CA TRP A 238 -13.39 27.34 -1.67
C TRP A 238 -14.10 28.24 -0.65
N THR A 239 -15.44 28.21 -0.65
CA THR A 239 -16.28 29.11 0.15
C THR A 239 -16.08 28.97 1.66
N SER A 240 -15.64 27.80 2.12
CA SER A 240 -15.37 27.51 3.53
C SER A 240 -13.89 27.46 3.88
N LEU A 241 -12.99 27.80 2.95
CA LEU A 241 -11.56 27.69 3.16
C LEU A 241 -11.08 28.70 4.20
N GLN A 242 -10.41 28.21 5.25
CA GLN A 242 -9.95 29.01 6.39
C GLN A 242 -8.42 29.15 6.41
N TYR A 243 -7.71 28.14 5.92
CA TYR A 243 -6.26 28.08 5.87
C TYR A 243 -5.80 27.69 4.47
N LEU A 244 -5.00 28.54 3.86
CA LEU A 244 -4.31 28.26 2.60
C LEU A 244 -2.81 28.41 2.81
N LYS A 245 -2.06 27.35 2.54
CA LYS A 245 -0.59 27.41 2.52
C LYS A 245 -0.06 27.05 1.13
N LEU A 246 0.70 27.97 0.57
CA LEU A 246 1.50 27.82 -0.63
C LEU A 246 2.94 27.55 -0.21
N HIS A 247 3.45 26.37 -0.54
CA HIS A 247 4.76 25.91 -0.08
C HIS A 247 5.64 25.43 -1.25
N TYR A 248 6.84 25.98 -1.37
CA TYR A 248 7.78 25.69 -2.47
C TYR A 248 7.18 25.92 -3.87
N CYS A 249 6.34 26.95 -4.04
CA CYS A 249 5.85 27.36 -5.35
C CYS A 249 6.92 28.23 -6.03
N LEU A 250 7.96 27.59 -6.59
CA LEU A 250 9.18 28.27 -7.06
C LEU A 250 8.93 29.20 -8.26
N GLU A 251 7.94 28.87 -9.07
CA GLU A 251 7.60 29.62 -10.29
C GLU A 251 6.50 30.67 -10.03
N LEU A 252 5.85 30.67 -8.85
CA LEU A 252 4.71 31.55 -8.57
C LEU A 252 5.15 33.01 -8.43
N GLU A 253 4.83 33.84 -9.43
CA GLU A 253 5.20 35.26 -9.48
C GLU A 253 4.20 36.18 -8.77
N CYS A 254 2.91 35.83 -8.77
CA CYS A 254 1.83 36.56 -8.11
C CYS A 254 0.85 35.59 -7.43
N LEU A 255 0.06 36.09 -6.48
CA LEU A 255 -1.04 35.31 -5.93
C LEU A 255 -2.14 35.10 -6.99
N PRO A 256 -2.90 33.99 -6.93
CA PRO A 256 -4.00 33.74 -7.86
C PRO A 256 -4.98 34.92 -7.92
N GLU A 257 -5.53 35.21 -9.10
CA GLU A 257 -6.64 36.16 -9.19
C GLU A 257 -7.87 35.63 -8.43
N GLY A 258 -8.69 36.52 -7.88
CA GLY A 258 -9.93 36.10 -7.22
C GLY A 258 -9.80 35.71 -5.75
N MET A 259 -8.66 35.96 -5.11
CA MET A 259 -8.47 35.78 -3.67
C MET A 259 -9.52 36.51 -2.82
N GLN A 260 -10.10 37.60 -3.33
CA GLN A 260 -11.22 38.32 -2.69
C GLN A 260 -12.50 37.49 -2.53
N TYR A 261 -12.64 36.39 -3.26
CA TYR A 261 -13.79 35.49 -3.13
C TYR A 261 -13.66 34.52 -1.96
N LEU A 262 -12.46 34.36 -1.36
CA LEU A 262 -12.19 33.49 -0.23
C LEU A 262 -12.61 34.15 1.10
N LYS A 263 -13.90 34.43 1.25
CA LYS A 263 -14.46 35.21 2.38
C LYS A 263 -14.23 34.58 3.76
N SER A 264 -14.00 33.28 3.81
CA SER A 264 -13.77 32.53 5.06
C SER A 264 -12.30 32.43 5.44
N LEU A 265 -11.37 32.91 4.59
CA LEU A 265 -9.94 32.72 4.76
C LEU A 265 -9.45 33.53 5.97
N ARG A 266 -8.81 32.85 6.92
CA ARG A 266 -8.25 33.42 8.15
C ARG A 266 -6.74 33.47 8.12
N THR A 267 -6.12 32.55 7.40
CA THR A 267 -4.67 32.41 7.36
C THR A 267 -4.21 32.08 5.95
N LEU A 268 -3.35 32.94 5.41
CA LEU A 268 -2.60 32.70 4.18
C LEU A 268 -1.12 32.60 4.56
N VAL A 269 -0.52 31.43 4.31
CA VAL A 269 0.92 31.23 4.50
C VAL A 269 1.58 31.05 3.14
N VAL A 270 2.53 31.91 2.83
CA VAL A 270 3.43 31.74 1.69
C VAL A 270 4.81 31.44 2.23
N SER A 271 5.42 30.33 1.79
CA SER A 271 6.73 29.90 2.29
C SER A 271 7.54 29.27 1.17
N ASN A 272 8.79 29.71 1.03
CA ASN A 272 9.71 29.24 -0.02
C ASN A 272 9.16 29.46 -1.45
N CYS A 273 8.38 30.53 -1.67
CA CYS A 273 7.93 30.97 -2.99
C CYS A 273 8.81 32.15 -3.44
N ILE A 274 10.00 31.84 -3.96
CA ILE A 274 11.09 32.81 -4.11
C ILE A 274 10.86 33.86 -5.21
N ARG A 275 9.95 33.60 -6.16
CA ARG A 275 9.60 34.53 -7.24
C ARG A 275 8.37 35.38 -6.96
N LEU A 276 7.69 35.15 -5.83
CA LEU A 276 6.48 35.89 -5.52
C LEU A 276 6.83 37.35 -5.26
N VAL A 277 6.41 38.23 -6.17
CA VAL A 277 6.62 39.67 -6.05
C VAL A 277 5.66 40.19 -4.99
N SER A 278 6.21 40.88 -3.99
CA SER A 278 5.47 41.45 -2.85
C SER A 278 4.64 42.65 -3.26
#